data_AF-A0A814EM66-F1
#
_entry.id   AF-A0A814EM66-F1
#
_cell.length_a   1.000
_cell.length_b   1.000
_cell.length_c   1.000
_cell.angle_alpha   90.00
_cell.angle_beta   90.00
_cell.angle_gamma   90.00
#
_symmetry.space_group_name_H-M   'P 1'
#
loop_
_entity.id
_entity.type
_entity.pdbx_description
1 polymer ?
#
loop_
_entity_poly.entity_id
_entity_poly.type
_entity_poly.pdbx_seq_one_letter_code
_entity_poly.pdbx_strand_id
1 'polypeptide(L)'
;MKLVGETVRPNPSHSRPVHIIGIATWGCVSNFQQLHVRGSNVHYVKPRSEQKGQAPLEPNHTEFIFIDDGTQREYGGEIKFRADLERAIAGTFFASYSTSKATNSLQPLSETNSPRSESLGLVPVVLLVVEGGPNTVRTVHEAVVKNNIPAVFIQGTGRCCDLFAEALRVYDKYLAHAKSSATIA
;
A
#
# COMPACT_ATOMS: atom_id res chain seq x y z
N MET A 1 9.53 -1.08 -7.77
CA MET A 1 8.33 -0.21 -7.74
C MET A 1 8.11 0.54 -9.07
N LYS A 2 8.60 0.01 -10.20
CA LYS A 2 8.56 0.68 -11.50
C LYS A 2 7.14 0.99 -11.97
N LEU A 3 6.27 -0.02 -12.00
CA LEU A 3 4.90 0.10 -12.51
C LEU A 3 4.09 1.22 -11.82
N VAL A 4 4.22 1.34 -10.49
CA VAL A 4 3.54 2.40 -9.72
C VAL A 4 4.05 3.78 -10.14
N GLY A 5 5.36 3.97 -10.21
CA GLY A 5 5.95 5.23 -10.64
C GLY A 5 5.59 5.60 -12.08
N GLU A 6 5.52 4.63 -12.99
CA GLU A 6 5.13 4.87 -14.38
C GLU A 6 3.66 5.26 -14.55
N THR A 7 2.77 4.67 -13.74
CA THR A 7 1.34 4.99 -13.73
C THR A 7 1.06 6.40 -13.20
N VAL A 8 1.84 6.85 -12.22
CA VAL A 8 1.61 8.12 -11.51
C VAL A 8 2.53 9.23 -12.02
N ARG A 9 3.14 9.05 -13.20
CA ARG A 9 3.91 10.10 -13.87
C ARG A 9 3.10 11.39 -13.93
N PRO A 10 3.73 12.57 -13.72
CA PRO A 10 3.03 13.85 -13.79
C PRO A 10 2.25 13.96 -15.10
N ASN A 11 0.93 13.95 -14.98
CA ASN A 11 0.02 14.07 -16.12
C ASN A 11 -0.79 15.36 -15.92
N PRO A 12 -0.76 16.30 -16.89
CA PRO A 12 -1.49 17.57 -16.80
C PRO A 12 -3.01 17.39 -16.66
N SER A 13 -3.52 16.19 -16.92
CA SER A 13 -4.93 15.82 -16.74
C SER A 13 -5.33 15.58 -15.27
N HIS A 14 -4.36 15.38 -14.36
CA HIS A 14 -4.64 15.22 -12.94
C HIS A 14 -4.80 16.58 -12.27
N SER A 15 -5.96 16.81 -11.66
CA SER A 15 -6.27 18.06 -10.96
C SER A 15 -5.53 18.21 -9.62
N ARG A 16 -4.91 17.14 -9.10
CA ARG A 16 -4.20 17.12 -7.83
C ARG A 16 -2.95 16.25 -7.90
N PRO A 17 -1.85 16.64 -7.24
CA PRO A 17 -0.66 15.80 -7.14
C PRO A 17 -0.95 14.55 -6.33
N VAL A 18 -0.34 13.43 -6.71
CA VAL A 18 -0.40 12.16 -5.98
C VAL A 18 0.93 11.98 -5.27
N HIS A 19 0.89 11.82 -3.95
CA HIS A 19 2.07 11.54 -3.14
C HIS A 19 2.39 10.04 -3.16
N ILE A 20 3.64 9.69 -3.42
CA ILE A 20 4.14 8.32 -3.48
C ILE A 20 5.41 8.22 -2.64
N ILE A 21 5.31 7.49 -1.54
CA ILE A 21 6.41 7.26 -0.62
C ILE A 21 7.04 5.89 -0.91
N GLY A 22 8.30 5.88 -1.32
CA GLY A 22 9.07 4.66 -1.53
C GLY A 22 9.78 4.24 -0.25
N ILE A 23 9.39 3.11 0.34
CA ILE A 23 10.06 2.55 1.52
C ILE A 23 10.98 1.42 1.07
N ALA A 24 12.28 1.51 1.38
CA ALA A 24 13.27 0.53 0.94
C ALA A 24 14.32 0.22 2.02
N THR A 25 14.82 -1.01 2.05
CA THR A 25 16.01 -1.36 2.82
C THR A 25 17.24 -0.64 2.25
N TRP A 26 17.99 0.06 3.12
CA TRP A 26 19.14 0.88 2.74
C TRP A 26 20.21 0.09 1.98
N GLY A 27 20.58 -1.10 2.48
CA GLY A 27 21.57 -1.98 1.85
C GLY A 27 21.16 -2.54 0.47
N CYS A 28 19.92 -2.33 0.03
CA CYS A 28 19.41 -2.72 -1.28
C CYS A 28 19.33 -1.53 -2.28
N VAL A 29 19.63 -0.30 -1.85
CA VAL A 29 19.58 0.86 -2.74
C VAL A 29 20.85 0.90 -3.59
N SER A 30 20.68 0.86 -4.92
CA SER A 30 21.82 0.99 -5.84
C SER A 30 22.40 2.40 -5.75
N ASN A 31 23.74 2.51 -5.80
CA ASN A 31 24.46 3.79 -5.68
C ASN A 31 24.13 4.59 -4.40
N PHE A 32 23.75 3.93 -3.31
CA PHE A 32 23.44 4.57 -2.02
C PHE A 32 24.58 5.46 -1.50
N GLN A 33 25.82 5.19 -1.90
CA GLN A 33 26.99 6.02 -1.59
C GLN A 33 26.78 7.49 -1.96
N GLN A 34 26.10 7.78 -3.08
CA GLN A 34 25.81 9.15 -3.52
C GLN A 34 24.93 9.91 -2.53
N LEU A 35 24.07 9.20 -1.79
CA LEU A 35 23.05 9.77 -0.92
C LEU A 35 23.57 10.10 0.50
N HIS A 36 24.85 9.83 0.81
CA HIS A 36 25.46 10.21 2.10
C HIS A 36 25.81 11.70 2.15
N VAL A 37 24.79 12.55 2.14
CA VAL A 37 24.94 14.00 2.20
C VAL A 37 24.03 14.52 3.31
N ARG A 38 24.55 15.44 4.14
CA ARG A 38 23.77 16.08 5.21
C ARG A 38 23.42 17.51 4.82
N GLY A 39 22.14 17.85 4.83
CA GLY A 39 21.65 19.23 4.67
C GLY A 39 21.91 19.86 3.29
N SER A 40 22.17 19.05 2.25
CA SER A 40 22.38 19.54 0.88
C SER A 40 21.64 18.67 -0.13
N ASN A 41 21.30 19.27 -1.27
CA ASN A 41 20.69 18.55 -2.38
C ASN A 41 21.71 17.62 -3.04
N VAL A 42 21.28 16.41 -3.40
CA VAL A 42 22.07 15.43 -4.13
C VAL A 42 21.40 15.09 -5.45
N HIS A 43 22.20 14.96 -6.51
CA HIS A 43 21.74 14.39 -7.76
C HIS A 43 22.03 12.89 -7.79
N TYR A 44 20.98 12.08 -7.68
CA TYR A 44 21.07 10.63 -7.76
C TYR A 44 21.14 10.15 -9.22
N VAL A 45 22.18 9.41 -9.56
CA VAL A 45 22.36 8.80 -10.87
C VAL A 45 22.21 7.29 -10.75
N LYS A 46 21.24 6.72 -11.47
CA LYS A 46 21.02 5.27 -11.55
C LYS A 46 22.25 4.55 -12.13
N PRO A 47 22.60 3.36 -11.64
CA PRO A 47 23.65 2.56 -12.25
C PRO A 47 23.27 2.14 -13.68
N ARG A 48 24.27 1.92 -14.54
CA ARG A 48 24.07 1.41 -15.91
C ARG A 48 23.63 -0.05 -15.94
N SER A 49 23.94 -0.80 -14.89
CA SER A 49 23.62 -2.22 -14.75
C SER A 49 23.10 -2.52 -13.35
N GLU A 50 22.06 -3.33 -13.26
CA GLU A 50 21.53 -3.80 -11.99
C GLU A 50 22.49 -4.80 -11.33
N GLN A 51 22.69 -4.66 -10.02
CA GLN A 51 23.43 -5.63 -9.23
C GLN A 51 22.46 -6.52 -8.47
N LYS A 52 22.77 -7.81 -8.35
CA LYS A 52 21.94 -8.75 -7.59
C LYS A 52 21.78 -8.25 -6.15
N GLY A 53 20.53 -8.22 -5.68
CA GLY A 53 20.20 -7.73 -4.34
C GLY A 53 20.15 -6.21 -4.23
N GLN A 54 20.26 -5.47 -5.34
CA GLN A 54 20.11 -4.03 -5.34
C GLN A 54 19.13 -3.56 -6.42
N ALA A 55 18.44 -2.46 -6.14
CA ALA A 55 17.54 -1.82 -7.08
C ALA A 55 17.76 -0.30 -7.09
N PRO A 56 17.62 0.36 -8.25
CA PRO A 56 17.68 1.82 -8.31
C PRO A 56 16.43 2.47 -7.73
N LEU A 57 16.56 3.73 -7.29
CA LEU A 57 15.40 4.56 -6.92
C LEU A 57 14.53 4.86 -8.14
N GLU A 58 13.22 4.96 -7.94
CA GLU A 58 12.27 5.26 -9.01
C GLU A 58 11.97 6.78 -9.04
N PRO A 59 12.24 7.50 -10.14
CA PRO A 59 12.25 8.97 -10.16
C PRO A 59 10.86 9.63 -10.06
N ASN A 60 9.77 8.88 -10.22
CA ASN A 60 8.40 9.39 -10.11
C ASN A 60 7.84 9.24 -8.69
N HIS A 61 8.62 8.72 -7.73
CA HIS A 61 8.25 8.81 -6.31
C HIS A 61 8.56 10.20 -5.77
N THR A 62 7.67 10.71 -4.92
CA THR A 62 7.80 12.06 -4.33
C THR A 62 8.73 12.06 -3.11
N GLU A 63 8.69 10.99 -2.31
CA GLU A 63 9.53 10.84 -1.13
C GLU A 63 10.08 9.41 -1.00
N PHE A 64 11.17 9.27 -0.24
CA PHE A 64 11.75 7.97 0.11
C PHE A 64 12.02 7.88 1.61
N ILE A 65 11.78 6.68 2.16
CA ILE A 65 12.19 6.31 3.52
C ILE A 65 13.14 5.12 3.40
N PHE A 66 14.36 5.28 3.91
CA PHE A 66 15.37 4.22 3.91
C PHE A 66 15.48 3.58 5.29
N ILE A 67 15.31 2.26 5.32
CA ILE A 67 15.40 1.46 6.55
C ILE A 67 16.74 0.76 6.57
N ASP A 68 17.59 1.17 7.51
CA ASP A 68 18.89 0.55 7.72
C ASP A 68 18.78 -0.49 8.84
N ASP A 69 18.97 -1.76 8.48
CA ASP A 69 19.04 -2.90 9.41
C ASP A 69 20.46 -3.47 9.51
N GLY A 70 21.46 -2.78 8.96
CA GLY A 70 22.85 -3.19 8.89
C GLY A 70 23.17 -4.26 7.83
N THR A 71 22.17 -4.82 7.15
CA THR A 71 22.38 -5.82 6.09
C THR A 71 22.75 -5.15 4.77
N GLN A 72 23.37 -5.93 3.88
CA GLN A 72 23.69 -5.50 2.52
C GLN A 72 23.13 -6.49 1.53
N ARG A 73 22.42 -5.99 0.52
CA ARG A 73 21.82 -6.81 -0.57
C ARG A 73 20.77 -7.83 -0.13
N GLU A 74 20.24 -7.69 1.08
CA GLU A 74 19.17 -8.52 1.62
C GLU A 74 17.86 -7.72 1.65
N TYR A 75 16.86 -8.19 0.88
CA TYR A 75 15.56 -7.54 0.84
C TYR A 75 14.72 -7.91 2.06
N GLY A 76 13.84 -6.99 2.49
CA GLY A 76 12.79 -7.26 3.46
C GLY A 76 13.02 -6.68 4.85
N GLY A 77 14.15 -5.98 5.08
CA GLY A 77 14.39 -5.23 6.31
C GLY A 77 13.33 -4.15 6.57
N GLU A 78 12.72 -3.63 5.50
CA GLU A 78 11.68 -2.62 5.58
C GLU A 78 10.30 -3.15 5.98
N ILE A 79 10.06 -4.47 5.89
CA ILE A 79 8.72 -5.06 6.01
C ILE A 79 8.07 -4.73 7.36
N LYS A 80 8.82 -4.90 8.46
CA LYS A 80 8.29 -4.63 9.80
C LYS A 80 8.00 -3.14 10.00
N PHE A 81 8.93 -2.28 9.60
CA PHE A 81 8.75 -0.83 9.68
C PHE A 81 7.52 -0.39 8.91
N ARG A 82 7.36 -0.88 7.67
CA ARG A 82 6.23 -0.56 6.81
C ARG A 82 4.91 -0.96 7.45
N ALA A 83 4.83 -2.17 8.01
CA ALA A 83 3.64 -2.65 8.71
C ALA A 83 3.29 -1.78 9.93
N ASP A 84 4.29 -1.37 10.72
CA ASP A 84 4.08 -0.54 11.90
C ASP A 84 3.64 0.90 11.51
N LEU A 85 4.20 1.45 10.44
CA LEU A 85 3.81 2.74 9.88
C LEU A 85 2.36 2.71 9.34
N GLU A 86 2.02 1.72 8.53
CA GLU A 86 0.68 1.56 7.97
C GLU A 86 -0.38 1.39 9.07
N ARG A 87 -0.06 0.66 10.15
CA ARG A 87 -0.94 0.51 11.33
C ARG A 87 -1.14 1.85 12.05
N ALA A 88 -0.08 2.63 12.24
CA ALA A 88 -0.18 3.95 12.87
C ALA A 88 -1.03 4.92 12.04
N ILE A 89 -0.87 4.90 10.71
CA ILE A 89 -1.69 5.69 9.79
C ILE A 89 -3.15 5.25 9.89
N ALA A 90 -3.43 3.93 9.87
CA ALA A 90 -4.79 3.41 9.99
C ALA A 90 -5.46 3.80 11.33
N GLY A 91 -4.69 4.00 12.39
CA GLY A 91 -5.18 4.49 13.69
C GLY A 91 -5.36 6.02 13.78
N THR A 92 -5.01 6.77 12.73
CA THR A 92 -5.12 8.23 12.72
C THR A 92 -6.56 8.64 12.39
N PHE A 93 -7.11 9.59 13.16
CA PHE A 93 -8.42 10.17 12.88
C PHE A 93 -8.33 11.19 11.74
N PHE A 94 -9.31 11.17 10.84
CA PHE A 94 -9.54 12.20 9.85
C PHE A 94 -10.98 12.72 9.97
N ALA A 95 -11.18 13.99 9.63
CA ALA A 95 -12.51 14.56 9.55
C ALA A 95 -13.25 13.94 8.35
N SER A 96 -14.22 13.06 8.64
CA SER A 96 -15.12 12.54 7.61
C SER A 96 -16.25 13.53 7.42
N TYR A 97 -16.28 14.16 6.25
CA TYR A 97 -17.44 14.93 5.83
C TYR A 97 -18.47 13.98 5.25
N SER A 98 -19.39 13.51 6.09
CA SER A 98 -20.58 12.82 5.60
C SER A 98 -21.38 13.80 4.74
N THR A 99 -21.43 13.56 3.43
CA THR A 99 -22.29 14.34 2.53
C THR A 99 -23.72 13.86 2.75
N SER A 100 -24.38 14.41 3.78
CA SER A 100 -25.80 14.16 3.95
C SER A 100 -26.58 14.78 2.79
N LYS A 101 -27.43 13.96 2.17
CA LYS A 101 -28.49 14.25 1.18
C LYS A 101 -28.10 14.31 -0.30
N ALA A 102 -28.12 13.15 -0.94
CA ALA A 102 -28.88 12.99 -2.19
C ALA A 102 -30.35 12.72 -1.82
N THR A 103 -31.12 13.77 -1.47
CA THR A 103 -32.58 13.66 -1.37
C THR A 103 -33.17 14.03 -2.71
N ASN A 104 -33.64 13.04 -3.44
CA ASN A 104 -34.35 13.20 -4.70
C ASN A 104 -35.81 13.64 -4.47
N SER A 105 -36.01 14.73 -3.74
CA SER A 105 -37.33 15.33 -3.52
C SER A 105 -37.20 16.85 -3.50
N LEU A 106 -37.85 17.49 -4.47
CA LEU A 106 -38.10 18.92 -4.50
C LEU A 106 -38.93 19.32 -3.26
N GLN A 107 -38.27 19.70 -2.17
CA GLN A 107 -38.90 20.48 -1.11
C GLN A 107 -38.00 21.64 -0.68
N PRO A 108 -38.57 22.82 -0.35
CA PRO A 108 -37.82 24.05 -0.18
C PRO A 108 -36.92 24.01 1.05
N LEU A 109 -35.75 24.63 0.92
CA LEU A 109 -34.76 24.82 1.98
C LEU A 109 -35.38 25.62 3.14
N SER A 110 -35.80 24.93 4.20
CA SER A 110 -35.89 25.54 5.52
C SER A 110 -34.51 25.48 6.18
N GLU A 111 -33.98 26.67 6.49
CA GLU A 111 -32.74 26.88 7.24
C GLU A 111 -32.88 26.31 8.65
N THR A 112 -32.59 25.01 8.79
CA THR A 112 -32.31 24.43 10.10
C THR A 112 -30.79 24.32 10.21
N ASN A 113 -30.20 25.15 11.08
CA ASN A 113 -28.83 25.02 11.57
C ASN A 113 -28.68 23.71 12.35
N SER A 114 -28.81 22.56 11.69
CA SER A 114 -28.35 21.31 12.28
C SER A 114 -26.82 21.38 12.30
N PRO A 115 -26.15 21.22 13.46
CA PRO A 115 -24.70 21.13 13.48
C PRO A 115 -24.31 20.01 12.52
N ARG A 116 -23.47 20.34 11.53
CA ARG A 116 -22.84 19.33 10.67
C ARG A 116 -22.19 18.34 11.62
N SER A 117 -22.73 17.13 11.71
CA SER A 117 -22.13 16.07 12.52
C SER A 117 -20.84 15.66 11.81
N GLU A 118 -19.73 16.27 12.22
CA GLU A 118 -18.40 15.80 11.86
C GLU A 118 -18.25 14.42 12.48
N SER A 119 -18.31 13.37 11.67
CA SER A 119 -17.92 12.05 12.11
C SER A 119 -16.40 11.95 11.97
N LEU A 120 -15.74 11.60 13.07
CA LEU A 120 -14.32 11.26 13.00
C LEU A 120 -14.22 9.85 12.44
N GLY A 121 -13.65 9.74 11.24
CA GLY A 121 -13.30 8.45 10.62
C GLY A 121 -11.85 8.11 10.91
N LEU A 122 -11.50 6.84 10.88
CA LEU A 122 -10.10 6.41 10.78
C LEU A 122 -9.64 6.50 9.33
N VAL A 123 -8.35 6.77 9.10
CA VAL A 123 -7.78 6.74 7.76
C VAL A 123 -7.84 5.31 7.21
N PRO A 124 -8.56 5.05 6.10
CA PRO A 124 -8.61 3.71 5.52
C PRO A 124 -7.27 3.38 4.86
N VAL A 125 -6.75 2.19 5.15
CA VAL A 125 -5.52 1.65 4.55
C VAL A 125 -5.84 0.31 3.90
N VAL A 126 -5.30 0.07 2.70
CA VAL A 126 -5.45 -1.18 1.94
C VAL A 126 -4.11 -1.60 1.37
N LEU A 127 -3.80 -2.89 1.43
CA LEU A 127 -2.65 -3.48 0.77
C LEU A 127 -3.04 -3.93 -0.63
N LEU A 128 -2.42 -3.39 -1.67
CA LEU A 128 -2.53 -3.90 -3.04
C LEU A 128 -1.32 -4.76 -3.38
N VAL A 129 -1.55 -6.00 -3.81
CA VAL A 129 -0.49 -6.94 -4.20
C VAL A 129 -0.56 -7.23 -5.69
N VAL A 130 0.54 -6.95 -6.37
CA VAL A 130 0.77 -7.25 -7.79
C VAL A 130 2.01 -8.12 -7.88
N GLU A 131 1.87 -9.33 -8.38
CA GLU A 131 2.88 -10.39 -8.32
C GLU A 131 3.39 -10.65 -6.89
N GLY A 132 4.70 -10.84 -6.71
CA GLY A 132 5.35 -10.93 -5.41
C GLY A 132 6.49 -11.94 -5.36
N GLY A 133 7.29 -11.86 -4.32
CA GLY A 133 8.31 -12.86 -3.98
C GLY A 133 8.07 -13.44 -2.58
N PRO A 134 8.95 -14.29 -2.06
CA PRO A 134 8.78 -14.89 -0.73
C PRO A 134 8.52 -13.87 0.39
N ASN A 135 9.19 -12.72 0.34
CA ASN A 135 8.98 -11.61 1.28
C ASN A 135 7.57 -11.00 1.21
N THR A 136 6.88 -11.07 0.07
CA THR A 136 5.50 -10.62 -0.08
C THR A 136 4.55 -11.41 0.81
N VAL A 137 4.80 -12.71 1.04
CA VAL A 137 4.00 -13.51 1.97
C VAL A 137 4.11 -12.96 3.39
N ARG A 138 5.32 -12.57 3.81
CA ARG A 138 5.55 -11.91 5.10
C ARG A 138 4.84 -10.55 5.17
N THR A 139 4.92 -9.73 4.11
CA THR A 139 4.21 -8.45 4.04
C THR A 139 2.70 -8.62 4.19
N VAL A 140 2.11 -9.59 3.49
CA VAL A 140 0.67 -9.90 3.58
C VAL A 140 0.31 -10.37 4.98
N HIS A 141 1.12 -11.23 5.60
CA HIS A 141 0.89 -11.68 6.97
C HIS A 141 0.92 -10.52 7.97
N GLU A 142 1.90 -9.62 7.90
CA GLU A 142 1.95 -8.43 8.75
C GLU A 142 0.72 -7.53 8.56
N ALA A 143 0.31 -7.26 7.32
CA ALA A 143 -0.83 -6.40 7.02
C ALA A 143 -2.16 -7.03 7.44
N VAL A 144 -2.47 -8.23 6.94
CA VAL A 144 -3.80 -8.85 7.09
C VAL A 144 -3.97 -9.45 8.48
N VAL A 145 -3.02 -10.27 8.93
CA VAL A 145 -3.17 -11.08 10.15
C VAL A 145 -2.87 -10.27 11.40
N LYS A 146 -1.82 -9.43 11.39
CA LYS A 146 -1.43 -8.66 12.58
C LYS A 146 -2.10 -7.30 12.66
N ASN A 147 -2.39 -6.66 11.52
CA ASN A 147 -2.81 -5.25 11.50
C ASN A 147 -4.25 -5.05 11.05
N ASN A 148 -4.96 -6.11 10.68
CA ASN A 148 -6.32 -6.04 10.14
C ASN A 148 -6.44 -5.09 8.93
N ILE A 149 -5.37 -4.96 8.14
CA ILE A 149 -5.37 -4.18 6.90
C ILE A 149 -5.83 -5.12 5.78
N PRO A 150 -6.95 -4.82 5.08
CA PRO A 150 -7.43 -5.65 3.99
C PRO A 150 -6.42 -5.67 2.84
N ALA A 151 -6.30 -6.83 2.19
CA ALA A 151 -5.43 -7.01 1.02
C ALA A 151 -6.26 -7.32 -0.24
N VAL A 152 -5.86 -6.71 -1.35
CA VAL A 152 -6.37 -6.96 -2.69
C VAL A 152 -5.28 -7.63 -3.51
N PHE A 153 -5.57 -8.83 -4.01
CA PHE A 153 -4.67 -9.61 -4.86
C PHE A 153 -5.11 -9.52 -6.31
N ILE A 154 -4.20 -9.15 -7.22
CA ILE A 154 -4.48 -9.11 -8.66
C ILE A 154 -4.12 -10.45 -9.29
N GLN A 155 -5.13 -11.31 -9.48
CA GLN A 155 -4.98 -12.60 -10.13
C GLN A 155 -4.50 -12.45 -11.58
N GLY A 156 -3.68 -13.40 -12.04
CA GLY A 156 -3.09 -13.43 -13.38
C GLY A 156 -1.77 -12.66 -13.48
N THR A 157 -1.30 -12.07 -12.37
CA THR A 157 0.00 -11.39 -12.32
C THR A 157 1.14 -12.36 -11.99
N GLY A 158 0.84 -13.59 -11.55
CA GLY A 158 1.84 -14.63 -11.29
C GLY A 158 2.44 -14.59 -9.89
N ARG A 159 3.42 -15.48 -9.68
CA ARG A 159 4.20 -15.63 -8.44
C ARG A 159 3.30 -15.75 -7.20
N CYS A 160 3.62 -15.04 -6.12
CA CYS A 160 2.86 -15.11 -4.86
C CYS A 160 1.39 -14.70 -5.00
N CYS A 161 1.07 -13.78 -5.92
CA CYS A 161 -0.30 -13.28 -6.08
C CYS A 161 -1.26 -14.39 -6.53
N ASP A 162 -0.83 -15.20 -7.50
CA ASP A 162 -1.65 -16.31 -8.00
C ASP A 162 -1.73 -17.47 -7.00
N LEU A 163 -0.71 -17.66 -6.17
CA LEU A 163 -0.77 -18.61 -5.05
C LEU A 163 -1.84 -18.20 -4.04
N PHE A 164 -1.92 -16.91 -3.67
CA PHE A 164 -2.97 -16.40 -2.79
C PHE A 164 -4.36 -16.54 -3.44
N ALA A 165 -4.48 -16.19 -4.73
CA ALA A 165 -5.74 -16.31 -5.45
C ALA A 165 -6.25 -17.75 -5.50
N GLU A 166 -5.39 -18.73 -5.81
CA GLU A 166 -5.80 -20.14 -5.83
C GLU A 166 -6.11 -20.66 -4.43
N ALA A 167 -5.35 -20.27 -3.40
CA ALA A 167 -5.63 -20.63 -2.02
C ALA A 167 -7.01 -20.14 -1.56
N LEU A 168 -7.36 -18.89 -1.88
CA LEU A 168 -8.69 -18.32 -1.60
C LEU A 168 -9.78 -19.09 -2.35
N ARG A 169 -9.55 -19.44 -3.62
CA ARG A 169 -10.50 -20.23 -4.42
C ARG A 169 -10.76 -21.62 -3.83
N VAL A 170 -9.70 -22.30 -3.37
CA VAL A 170 -9.81 -23.60 -2.70
C VAL A 170 -10.57 -23.46 -1.37
N TYR A 171 -10.26 -22.41 -0.61
CA TYR A 171 -10.93 -22.12 0.65
C TYR A 171 -12.42 -21.86 0.47
N ASP A 172 -12.81 -21.09 -0.55
CA ASP A 172 -14.21 -20.81 -0.87
C ASP A 172 -14.99 -22.08 -1.22
N LYS A 173 -14.37 -22.99 -1.99
CA LYS A 173 -14.97 -24.30 -2.29
C LYS A 173 -15.14 -25.14 -1.02
N TYR A 174 -14.13 -25.17 -0.16
CA TYR A 174 -14.21 -25.86 1.11
C TYR A 174 -15.36 -25.32 1.97
N LEU A 175 -15.49 -24.00 2.08
CA LEU A 175 -16.59 -23.37 2.82
C LEU A 175 -17.97 -23.69 2.21
N ALA A 176 -18.09 -23.72 0.88
CA ALA A 176 -19.33 -24.11 0.22
C ALA A 176 -19.73 -25.55 0.55
N HIS A 177 -18.77 -26.48 0.50
CA HIS A 177 -19.00 -27.88 0.88
C HIS A 177 -19.37 -28.02 2.37
N ALA A 178 -18.64 -27.35 3.27
CA ALA A 178 -18.91 -27.42 4.71
C ALA A 178 -20.33 -26.94 5.05
N LYS A 179 -20.79 -25.86 4.41
CA LYS A 179 -22.16 -25.34 4.58
C LYS A 179 -23.22 -26.30 4.06
N SER A 180 -22.98 -26.96 2.92
CA SER A 180 -23.92 -27.96 2.41
C SER A 180 -24.04 -29.18 3.32
N SER A 181 -22.95 -29.62 3.95
CA SER A 181 -22.96 -30.77 4.86
C SER A 181 -23.62 -30.46 6.21
N ALA A 182 -23.51 -29.22 6.71
CA ALA A 182 -24.12 -28.80 7.97
C ALA A 182 -25.64 -28.57 7.89
N THR A 183 -26.21 -28.47 6.67
CA THR A 183 -27.67 -28.27 6.48
C THR A 183 -28.45 -29.58 6.45
N ILE A 184 -27.75 -30.73 6.38
CA ILE A 184 -28.35 -32.08 6.25
C ILE A 184 -28.38 -32.83 7.60
N ALA A 185 -27.77 -32.26 8.65
CA ALA A 185 -27.77 -32.78 10.02
C ALA A 185 -28.74 -31.98 10.90
#